data_AF-A0A1Y3CA31-F1
#
_entry.id   AF-A0A1Y3CA31-F1
#
_cell.length_a   1.000
_cell.length_b   1.000
_cell.length_c   1.000
_cell.angle_alpha   90.00
_cell.angle_beta   90.00
_cell.angle_gamma   90.00
#
_symmetry.space_group_name_H-M   'P 1'
#
loop_
_entity.id
_entity.type
_entity.pdbx_description
1 polymer ?
#
loop_
_entity_poly.entity_id
_entity_poly.type
_entity_poly.pdbx_seq_one_letter_code
_entity_poly.pdbx_strand_id
1 'polypeptide(L)'
;MYATEANLVARFGDEINNLKLMVTNPKFVEDAIQDATEEINGHIGGRYPLPLPNVPSNLKRMACDIARYRLYFEKPTDEVRQRYEDAIAFLKRVADNKAHLQIQLPETNEIVDDQPKNKPSTAPIGTTYTGGVFGDSILDQMPSMK
;
A
#
# COMPACT_ATOMS: atom_id res chain seq x y z
N MET A 1 -11.16 -1.15 12.54
CA MET A 1 -10.03 -2.01 12.97
C MET A 1 -9.28 -2.51 11.75
N TYR A 2 -7.94 -2.52 11.80
CA TYR A 2 -7.08 -2.88 10.65
C TYR A 2 -6.53 -4.31 10.68
N ALA A 3 -6.55 -4.94 11.86
CA ALA A 3 -6.12 -6.30 12.08
C ALA A 3 -7.19 -7.07 12.86
N THR A 4 -7.07 -8.39 12.88
CA THR A 4 -7.93 -9.29 13.67
C THR A 4 -7.04 -10.27 14.43
N GLU A 5 -7.56 -10.89 15.48
CA GLU A 5 -6.83 -11.90 16.27
C GLU A 5 -6.27 -13.01 15.37
N ALA A 6 -7.05 -13.51 14.41
CA ALA A 6 -6.59 -14.53 13.46
C ALA A 6 -5.35 -14.09 12.67
N ASN A 7 -5.18 -12.80 12.38
CA ASN A 7 -4.01 -12.27 11.68
C ASN A 7 -2.77 -12.19 12.56
N LEU A 8 -2.94 -11.97 13.87
CA LEU A 8 -1.86 -12.05 14.84
C LEU A 8 -1.39 -13.50 14.99
N VAL A 9 -2.34 -14.42 15.20
CA VAL A 9 -2.06 -15.86 15.34
C VAL A 9 -1.40 -16.41 14.08
N ALA A 10 -1.88 -16.05 12.88
CA ALA A 10 -1.28 -16.50 11.62
C ALA A 10 0.18 -16.04 11.42
N ARG A 11 0.60 -14.95 12.07
CA ARG A 11 1.96 -14.39 11.90
C ARG A 11 2.92 -14.77 13.02
N PHE A 12 2.44 -14.74 14.25
CA PHE A 12 3.26 -14.89 15.44
C PHE A 12 3.02 -16.24 16.14
N GLY A 13 2.02 -17.01 15.70
CA GLY A 13 1.76 -18.37 16.16
C GLY A 13 1.50 -18.45 17.66
N ASP A 14 2.21 -19.38 18.31
CA ASP A 14 2.04 -19.74 19.71
C ASP A 14 2.40 -18.63 20.69
N GLU A 15 3.20 -17.64 20.27
CA GLU A 15 3.57 -16.51 21.11
C GLU A 15 2.34 -15.74 21.61
N ILE A 16 1.38 -15.48 20.71
CA ILE A 16 0.15 -14.74 21.04
C ILE A 16 -0.73 -15.58 21.97
N ASN A 17 -0.76 -16.91 21.77
CA ASN A 17 -1.50 -17.81 22.64
C ASN A 17 -0.90 -17.83 24.05
N ASN A 18 0.43 -17.81 24.17
CA ASN A 18 1.13 -17.74 25.46
C ASN A 18 0.87 -16.41 26.17
N LEU A 19 0.93 -15.28 25.45
CA LEU A 19 0.61 -13.96 26.00
C LEU A 19 -0.85 -13.88 26.46
N LYS A 20 -1.77 -14.47 25.69
CA LYS A 20 -3.19 -14.58 26.06
C LYS A 20 -3.39 -15.43 27.32
N LEU A 21 -2.59 -16.47 27.53
CA LEU A 21 -2.68 -17.31 28.72
C LEU A 21 -2.16 -16.61 29.99
N MET A 22 -1.20 -15.70 29.84
CA MET A 22 -0.67 -14.90 30.96
C MET A 22 -1.67 -13.86 31.48
N VAL A 23 -2.66 -13.48 30.67
CA VAL A 23 -3.64 -12.44 31.01
C VAL A 23 -5.03 -13.04 31.12
N THR A 24 -5.67 -12.89 32.29
CA THR A 24 -7.00 -13.48 32.55
C THR A 24 -8.13 -12.79 31.76
N ASN A 25 -7.91 -11.57 31.25
CA ASN A 25 -8.92 -10.79 30.55
C ASN A 25 -9.05 -11.23 29.07
N PRO A 26 -10.21 -11.76 28.64
CA PRO A 26 -10.40 -12.20 27.25
C PRO A 26 -10.39 -11.06 26.22
N LYS A 27 -10.62 -9.82 26.65
CA LYS A 27 -10.64 -8.64 25.77
C LYS A 27 -9.27 -8.00 25.56
N PHE A 28 -8.26 -8.45 26.29
CA PHE A 28 -6.93 -7.84 26.26
C PHE A 28 -6.34 -7.73 24.85
N VAL A 29 -6.52 -8.77 24.02
CA VAL A 29 -6.04 -8.77 22.64
C VAL A 29 -6.84 -7.80 21.76
N GLU A 30 -8.14 -7.72 21.96
CA GLU A 30 -9.02 -6.82 21.23
C GLU A 30 -8.72 -5.36 21.56
N ASP A 31 -8.52 -5.05 22.85
CA ASP A 31 -8.13 -3.74 23.34
C ASP A 31 -6.77 -3.31 22.73
N ALA A 32 -5.78 -4.20 22.70
CA ALA A 32 -4.49 -3.92 22.09
C ALA A 32 -4.57 -3.66 20.57
N ILE A 33 -5.45 -4.36 19.85
CA ILE A 33 -5.69 -4.13 18.42
C ILE A 33 -6.45 -2.81 18.20
N GLN A 34 -7.39 -2.48 19.08
CA GLN A 34 -8.16 -1.24 19.02
C GLN A 34 -7.24 -0.04 19.23
N ASP A 35 -6.42 -0.07 20.27
CA ASP A 35 -5.37 0.90 20.54
C ASP A 35 -4.43 1.10 19.34
N ALA A 36 -3.94 0.00 18.75
CA ALA A 36 -3.09 0.06 17.57
C ALA A 36 -3.82 0.69 16.36
N THR A 37 -5.11 0.43 16.22
CA THR A 37 -5.95 1.02 15.16
C THR A 37 -6.09 2.52 15.35
N GLU A 38 -6.32 2.98 16.59
CA GLU A 38 -6.45 4.40 16.93
C GLU A 38 -5.15 5.16 16.73
N GLU A 39 -4.01 4.56 17.10
CA GLU A 39 -2.68 5.11 16.87
C GLU A 39 -2.40 5.29 15.37
N ILE A 40 -2.71 4.27 14.55
CA ILE A 40 -2.59 4.37 13.09
C ILE A 40 -3.50 5.47 12.55
N ASN A 41 -4.76 5.51 12.99
CA ASN A 41 -5.74 6.53 12.58
C ASN A 41 -5.26 7.94 12.86
N GLY A 42 -4.62 8.18 14.01
CA GLY A 42 -4.04 9.47 14.36
C GLY A 42 -2.98 9.94 13.37
N HIS A 43 -2.18 9.02 12.82
CA HIS A 43 -1.15 9.36 11.83
C HIS A 43 -1.70 9.54 10.41
N ILE A 44 -2.70 8.76 10.00
CA ILE A 44 -3.21 8.79 8.62
C ILE A 44 -4.41 9.73 8.43
N GLY A 45 -5.11 10.09 9.51
CA GLY A 45 -6.37 10.85 9.46
C GLY A 45 -6.23 12.26 8.90
N GLY A 46 -5.03 12.85 8.91
CA GLY A 46 -4.77 14.13 8.24
C GLY A 46 -4.69 14.04 6.71
N ARG A 47 -4.50 12.84 6.15
CA ARG A 47 -4.26 12.63 4.72
C ARG A 47 -5.35 11.83 4.02
N TYR A 48 -5.86 10.78 4.67
CA TYR A 48 -6.86 9.90 4.09
C TYR A 48 -8.19 10.06 4.81
N PRO A 49 -9.31 10.10 4.07
CA PRO A 49 -10.62 10.10 4.68
C PRO A 49 -10.83 8.77 5.41
N LEU A 50 -11.18 8.85 6.69
CA LEU A 50 -11.53 7.70 7.51
C LEU A 50 -13.07 7.57 7.55
N PRO A 51 -13.63 6.34 7.49
CA PRO A 51 -12.95 5.04 7.44
C PRO A 51 -12.37 4.69 6.06
N LEU A 52 -11.22 4.01 6.04
CA LEU A 52 -10.60 3.56 4.78
C LEU A 52 -11.48 2.51 4.08
N PRO A 53 -11.68 2.59 2.75
CA PRO A 53 -12.50 1.64 1.99
C PRO A 53 -11.84 0.27 1.85
N ASN A 54 -10.51 0.21 1.79
CA ASN A 54 -9.73 -1.01 1.72
C ASN A 54 -8.46 -0.85 2.57
N VAL A 55 -8.13 -1.89 3.35
CA VAL A 55 -6.96 -1.91 4.22
C VAL A 55 -5.81 -2.58 3.48
N PRO A 56 -4.75 -1.85 3.07
CA PRO A 56 -3.61 -2.46 2.41
C PRO A 56 -2.89 -3.45 3.33
N SER A 57 -2.30 -4.48 2.73
CA SER A 57 -1.54 -5.53 3.42
C SER A 57 -0.40 -4.97 4.29
N ASN A 58 0.21 -3.86 3.86
CA ASN A 58 1.23 -3.14 4.61
C ASN A 58 0.69 -2.52 5.90
N LEU A 59 -0.48 -1.87 5.88
CA LEU A 59 -1.10 -1.35 7.11
C LEU A 59 -1.50 -2.48 8.05
N LYS A 60 -2.05 -3.57 7.50
CA LYS A 60 -2.37 -4.76 8.28
C LYS A 60 -1.13 -5.33 8.98
N ARG A 61 0.03 -5.34 8.31
CA ARG A 61 1.31 -5.73 8.91
C ARG A 61 1.68 -4.84 10.09
N MET A 62 1.67 -3.53 9.88
CA MET A 62 2.05 -2.55 10.91
C MET A 62 1.10 -2.59 12.10
N ALA A 63 -0.20 -2.75 11.87
CA ALA A 63 -1.19 -2.92 12.94
C ALA A 63 -0.90 -4.16 13.79
N CYS A 64 -0.53 -5.29 13.17
CA CYS A 64 -0.11 -6.48 13.90
C CYS A 64 1.17 -6.25 14.72
N ASP A 65 2.18 -5.58 14.15
CA ASP A 65 3.45 -5.31 14.84
C ASP A 65 3.26 -4.36 16.04
N ILE A 66 2.42 -3.32 15.90
CA ILE A 66 2.07 -2.40 17.00
C ILE A 66 1.25 -3.11 18.07
N ALA A 67 0.24 -3.88 17.70
CA ALA A 67 -0.56 -4.65 18.65
C ALA A 67 0.31 -5.64 19.42
N ARG A 68 1.25 -6.32 18.74
CA ARG A 68 2.22 -7.21 19.40
C ARG A 68 3.04 -6.48 20.45
N TYR A 69 3.58 -5.31 20.13
CA TYR A 69 4.33 -4.51 21.11
C TYR A 69 3.49 -4.17 22.35
N ARG A 70 2.21 -3.80 22.17
CA ARG A 70 1.30 -3.50 23.28
C ARG A 70 0.94 -4.72 24.13
N LEU A 71 0.95 -5.92 23.55
CA LEU A 71 0.71 -7.16 24.31
C LEU A 71 1.86 -7.50 25.26
N TYR A 72 3.08 -7.00 25.01
CA TYR A 72 4.22 -7.17 25.90
C TYR A 72 4.19 -6.13 27.03
N PHE A 73 3.67 -6.52 28.21
CA PHE A 73 3.55 -5.61 29.36
C PHE A 73 4.89 -5.26 30.04
N GLU A 74 5.80 -6.22 30.26
CA GLU A 74 6.95 -6.02 31.16
C GLU A 74 8.30 -5.93 30.44
N LYS A 75 8.53 -6.78 29.42
CA LYS A 75 9.79 -6.81 28.66
C LYS A 75 9.54 -7.16 27.20
N PRO A 76 9.23 -6.19 26.33
CA PRO A 76 9.33 -6.41 24.89
C PRO A 76 10.76 -6.78 24.54
N THR A 77 10.93 -7.77 23.67
CA THR A 77 12.25 -8.09 23.10
C THR A 77 12.73 -6.94 22.22
N ASP A 78 14.04 -6.79 22.05
CA ASP A 78 14.60 -5.72 21.21
C ASP A 78 14.08 -5.80 19.78
N GLU A 79 13.83 -7.00 19.25
CA GLU A 79 13.22 -7.20 17.93
C GLU A 79 11.80 -6.61 17.84
N VAL A 80 10.96 -6.86 18.86
CA VAL A 80 9.57 -6.36 18.87
C VAL A 80 9.56 -4.84 18.97
N ARG A 81 10.43 -4.27 19.81
CA ARG A 81 10.60 -2.82 19.91
C ARG A 81 11.08 -2.21 18.59
N GLN A 82 12.08 -2.80 17.95
CA GLN A 82 12.61 -2.30 16.68
C GLN A 82 11.52 -2.32 15.59
N ARG A 83 10.73 -3.40 15.49
CA ARG A 83 9.61 -3.47 14.54
C ARG A 83 8.52 -2.44 14.82
N TYR A 84 8.22 -2.17 16.09
CA TYR A 84 7.31 -1.10 16.48
C TYR A 84 7.86 0.27 16.03
N GLU A 85 9.12 0.56 16.33
CA GLU A 85 9.78 1.81 15.94
C GLU A 85 9.80 1.99 14.41
N ASP A 86 10.08 0.92 13.65
CA ASP A 86 10.05 0.93 12.18
C ASP A 86 8.63 1.19 11.64
N ALA A 87 7.60 0.58 12.24
CA ALA A 87 6.21 0.81 11.88
C ALA A 87 5.79 2.28 12.11
N ILE A 88 6.12 2.84 13.28
CA ILE A 88 5.87 4.24 13.60
C ILE A 88 6.66 5.18 12.67
N ALA A 89 7.92 4.85 12.37
CA ALA A 89 8.72 5.64 11.44
C ALA A 89 8.15 5.63 10.02
N PHE A 90 7.53 4.53 9.58
CA PHE A 90 6.80 4.48 8.31
C PHE A 90 5.53 5.34 8.37
N LEU A 91 4.71 5.22 9.42
CA LEU A 91 3.49 6.02 9.59
C LEU A 91 3.77 7.53 9.62
N LYS A 92 4.86 7.95 10.28
CA LYS A 92 5.35 9.33 10.24
C LYS A 92 5.70 9.78 8.82
N ARG A 93 6.38 8.93 8.03
CA ARG A 93 6.66 9.23 6.61
C ARG A 93 5.40 9.32 5.76
N VAL A 94 4.36 8.55 6.08
CA VAL A 94 3.06 8.64 5.41
C VAL A 94 2.37 9.96 5.75
N ALA A 95 2.44 10.40 7.00
CA ALA A 95 1.95 11.70 7.45
C ALA A 95 2.72 12.87 6.80
N ASP A 96 4.04 12.76 6.67
CA ASP A 96 4.92 13.72 5.97
C ASP A 96 4.74 13.75 4.44
N ASN A 97 3.83 12.96 3.86
CA ASN A 97 3.67 12.75 2.42
C ASN A 97 4.88 12.15 1.69
N LYS A 98 5.87 11.59 2.40
CA LYS A 98 7.07 10.96 1.82
C LYS A 98 6.85 9.50 1.39
N ALA A 99 5.87 8.83 1.99
CA ALA A 99 5.49 7.46 1.65
C ALA A 99 4.00 7.41 1.27
N HIS A 100 3.62 6.56 0.32
CA HIS A 100 2.22 6.39 -0.09
C HIS A 100 1.69 5.04 0.35
N LEU A 101 0.46 5.02 0.85
CA LEU A 101 -0.28 3.78 1.07
C LEU A 101 -0.92 3.34 -0.24
N GLN A 102 -0.65 2.11 -0.67
CA GLN A 102 -1.29 1.50 -1.84
C GLN A 102 -2.75 1.12 -1.50
N ILE A 103 -3.62 2.11 -1.36
CA ILE A 103 -5.05 1.88 -1.20
C ILE A 103 -5.61 1.68 -2.60
N GLN A 104 -5.92 0.44 -2.95
CA GLN A 104 -6.68 0.15 -4.15
C GLN A 104 -8.12 0.61 -3.89
N LEU A 105 -8.53 1.74 -4.48
CA LEU A 105 -9.95 2.04 -4.58
C LEU A 105 -10.56 1.01 -5.56
N PRO A 106 -11.73 0.43 -5.27
CA PRO A 106 -12.37 -0.56 -6.14
C PRO A 106 -12.88 0.00 -7.47
N GLU A 107 -12.68 1.29 -7.74
CA GLU A 107 -12.99 1.89 -9.03
C GLU A 107 -11.69 1.99 -9.84
N THR A 108 -11.63 1.12 -10.85
CA THR A 108 -10.74 1.17 -12.00
C THR A 108 -9.39 0.47 -11.84
N ASN A 109 -9.38 -0.78 -12.28
CA ASN A 109 -8.20 -1.54 -12.67
C ASN A 109 -7.54 -0.95 -13.94
N GLU A 110 -7.32 0.36 -13.96
CA GLU A 110 -6.54 1.02 -15.00
C GLU A 110 -5.10 1.09 -14.51
N ILE A 111 -4.25 0.40 -15.24
CA ILE A 111 -2.83 0.71 -15.32
C ILE A 111 -2.79 2.17 -15.81
N VAL A 112 -2.61 3.13 -14.89
CA VAL A 112 -2.16 4.47 -15.30
C VAL A 112 -0.74 4.24 -15.78
N ASP A 113 -0.61 4.03 -17.09
CA ASP A 113 0.65 4.16 -17.77
C ASP A 113 1.15 5.57 -17.44
N ASP A 114 2.20 5.66 -16.63
CA ASP A 114 2.89 6.91 -16.31
C ASP A 114 3.53 7.39 -17.61
N GLN A 115 2.71 8.00 -18.47
CA GLN A 115 3.13 8.65 -19.68
C GLN A 115 3.74 9.97 -19.24
N PRO A 116 5.09 10.13 -19.23
CA PRO A 116 5.70 11.39 -18.86
C PRO A 116 5.11 12.50 -19.73
N LYS A 117 4.57 13.55 -19.10
CA LYS A 117 3.96 14.72 -19.77
C LYS A 117 4.88 15.45 -20.75
N ASN A 118 6.18 15.12 -20.75
CA ASN A 118 7.20 15.69 -21.62
C ASN A 118 7.94 14.60 -22.43
N LYS A 119 7.21 13.74 -23.15
CA LYS A 119 7.83 13.07 -24.28
C LYS A 119 8.03 14.14 -25.35
N PRO A 120 9.25 14.53 -25.74
CA PRO A 120 9.40 15.15 -27.05
C PRO A 120 8.76 14.19 -28.04
N SER A 121 7.96 14.71 -28.97
CA SER A 121 7.42 13.93 -30.07
C SER A 121 8.59 13.42 -30.91
N THR A 122 9.24 12.35 -30.47
CA THR A 122 10.17 11.58 -31.28
C THR A 122 9.30 10.86 -32.28
N ALA A 123 9.04 11.55 -33.39
CA ALA A 123 8.65 10.87 -34.62
C ALA A 123 9.63 9.71 -34.83
N PRO A 124 9.15 8.50 -35.18
CA PRO A 124 10.04 7.39 -35.46
C PRO A 124 11.01 7.84 -36.56
N ILE A 125 12.29 7.98 -36.20
CA ILE A 125 13.39 8.12 -37.16
C ILE A 125 13.38 6.82 -37.97
N GLY A 126 12.77 6.86 -39.15
CA GLY A 126 12.59 5.69 -39.99
C GLY A 126 11.49 5.76 -41.05
N THR A 127 10.55 6.72 -40.99
CA THR A 127 9.47 6.80 -42.01
C THR A 127 9.73 7.83 -43.12
N THR A 128 10.97 8.29 -43.32
CA THR A 128 11.31 9.12 -44.48
C THR A 128 12.13 8.33 -45.49
N TYR A 129 11.48 7.43 -46.22
CA TYR A 129 11.86 7.13 -47.59
C TYR A 129 10.64 7.25 -48.51
N THR A 130 10.25 8.49 -48.78
CA THR A 130 9.35 8.85 -49.90
C THR A 130 10.21 9.05 -51.16
N GLY A 131 10.98 8.02 -51.52
CA GLY A 131 11.86 8.03 -52.69
C GLY A 131 11.17 7.48 -53.94
N GLY A 132 9.94 7.91 -54.20
CA GLY A 132 9.20 7.61 -55.41
C GLY A 132 8.54 8.89 -55.94
N VAL A 133 8.53 9.08 -57.26
CA VAL A 133 8.13 10.30 -57.98
C VAL A 133 6.65 10.70 -57.77
N PHE A 134 5.91 9.98 -56.94
CA PHE A 134 4.49 10.20 -56.69
C PHE A 134 4.27 10.54 -55.21
N GLY A 135 3.73 11.73 -54.95
CA GLY A 135 3.35 12.15 -53.59
C GLY A 135 2.12 11.39 -53.08
N ASP A 136 2.00 11.29 -51.75
CA ASP A 136 0.95 10.57 -51.00
C ASP A 136 -0.47 10.78 -51.55
N SER A 137 -0.79 12.02 -51.94
CA SER A 137 -2.10 12.40 -52.45
C SER A 137 -2.50 11.70 -53.77
N ILE A 138 -1.53 11.18 -54.53
CA ILE A 138 -1.78 10.43 -55.78
C ILE A 138 -1.92 8.93 -55.49
N LEU A 139 -1.23 8.42 -54.46
CA LEU A 139 -1.34 7.02 -54.04
C LEU A 139 -2.70 6.71 -53.41
N ASP A 140 -3.24 7.63 -52.63
CA ASP A 140 -4.58 7.51 -52.01
C ASP A 140 -5.73 7.48 -53.03
N GLN A 141 -5.48 7.92 -54.27
CA GLN A 141 -6.48 7.89 -55.34
C GLN A 141 -6.41 6.63 -56.22
N MET A 142 -5.46 5.73 -55.99
CA MET A 142 -5.39 4.49 -56.75
C MET A 142 -6.40 3.48 -56.18
N PRO A 143 -7.31 2.91 -57.00
CA PRO A 143 -8.25 1.91 -56.50
C PRO A 143 -7.47 0.67 -56.06
N SER A 144 -7.60 0.31 -54.79
CA SER A 144 -7.02 -0.92 -54.25
C SER A 144 -7.68 -2.11 -54.95
N MET A 145 -6.93 -2.85 -55.77
CA MET A 145 -7.40 -4.15 -56.24
C MET A 145 -7.43 -5.09 -55.02
N LYS A 146 -8.60 -5.70 -54.81
CA LYS A 146 -8.87 -6.63 -53.72
C LYS A 146 -8.24 -8.00 -54.00
#